data_AF-G0MBI1-F1
#
_entry.id   AF-G0MBI1-F1
#
_cell.length_a   1.000
_cell.length_b   1.000
_cell.length_c   1.000
_cell.angle_alpha   90.00
_cell.angle_beta   90.00
_cell.angle_gamma   90.00
#
_symmetry.space_group_name_H-M   'P 1'
#
loop_
_entity.id
_entity.type
_entity.pdbx_description
1 polymer ?
#
loop_
_entity_poly.entity_id
_entity_poly.type
_entity_poly.pdbx_seq_one_letter_code
_entity_poly.pdbx_strand_id
1 'polypeptide(L)'
;MFPNLEALNICKIKMYDADFASLCNDFPNLRTLNISGTKIKNLHGLAKLQKLEYLNIDGLLFETKEDIKDLFELKRLKHLAIGYIKWEEHEGEDTPELTTLMVNELEAVIRDFKLGRRVLPYPVALFLAKLPKIMDQDSLNVDKLRVLNMILMYWGHHLKRHTRHNHVILKNLYEGVSRLTGITENFNADKICSLTMRSIIYGGGFHEWEQLCAVIMDSLMDRMDLSSEYYKNINFRKLHETLTTMKNSARLLPESRASAASVLRFVELFM
;
A
#
# COMPACT_ATOMS: atom_id res chain seq x y z
N MET A 1 20.61 -30.88 18.42
CA MET A 1 19.21 -30.61 18.04
C MET A 1 18.60 -29.77 19.15
N PHE A 2 17.93 -28.66 18.84
CA PHE A 2 17.34 -27.73 19.82
C PHE A 2 15.80 -27.86 19.78
N PRO A 3 15.21 -28.92 20.37
CA PRO A 3 13.80 -29.26 20.17
C PRO A 3 12.82 -28.20 20.73
N ASN A 4 13.29 -27.36 21.66
CA ASN A 4 12.50 -26.30 22.29
C ASN A 4 12.83 -24.90 21.74
N LEU A 5 13.51 -24.81 20.59
CA LEU A 5 13.84 -23.52 20.00
C LEU A 5 12.55 -22.79 19.58
N GLU A 6 12.27 -21.65 20.20
CA GLU A 6 11.09 -20.83 19.89
C GLU A 6 11.43 -19.58 19.07
N ALA A 7 12.68 -19.13 19.08
CA ALA A 7 13.13 -17.96 18.34
C ALA A 7 14.42 -18.26 17.58
N LEU A 8 14.42 -17.95 16.28
CA LEU A 8 15.59 -18.13 15.42
C LEU A 8 15.78 -16.88 14.55
N ASN A 9 17.00 -16.35 14.56
CA ASN A 9 17.41 -15.24 13.70
C ASN A 9 18.64 -15.65 12.91
N ILE A 10 18.47 -15.71 11.59
CA ILE A 10 19.49 -16.05 10.59
C ILE A 10 19.54 -14.99 9.48
N CYS A 11 19.25 -13.75 9.86
CA CYS A 11 19.32 -12.59 8.97
C CYS A 11 20.68 -12.49 8.26
N LYS A 12 20.66 -12.24 6.95
CA LYS A 12 21.83 -12.07 6.07
C LYS A 12 22.76 -13.28 6.01
N ILE A 13 22.29 -14.46 6.42
CA ILE A 13 23.01 -15.70 6.20
C ILE A 13 22.77 -16.18 4.76
N LYS A 14 23.84 -16.65 4.10
CA LYS A 14 23.75 -17.24 2.76
C LYS A 14 23.08 -18.62 2.87
N MET A 15 21.76 -18.61 2.81
CA MET A 15 20.88 -19.79 2.90
C MET A 15 19.99 -19.86 1.66
N TYR A 16 19.76 -21.07 1.15
CA TYR A 16 18.96 -21.35 -0.04
C TYR A 16 17.70 -22.17 0.29
N ASP A 17 16.85 -22.42 -0.70
CA ASP A 17 15.52 -23.03 -0.51
C ASP A 17 15.57 -24.42 0.15
N ALA A 18 16.54 -25.26 -0.22
CA ALA A 18 16.69 -26.60 0.35
C ALA A 18 17.04 -26.56 1.85
N ASP A 19 17.88 -25.60 2.25
CA ASP A 19 18.25 -25.39 3.65
C ASP A 19 17.04 -24.90 4.46
N PHE A 20 16.24 -24.01 3.86
CA PHE A 20 15.05 -23.45 4.49
C PHE A 20 13.97 -24.52 4.74
N ALA A 21 13.73 -25.40 3.76
CA ALA A 21 12.80 -26.51 3.92
C ALA A 21 13.22 -27.45 5.06
N SER A 22 14.53 -27.70 5.19
CA SER A 22 15.10 -28.51 6.28
C SER A 22 14.94 -27.82 7.64
N LEU A 23 15.25 -26.53 7.72
CA LEU A 23 15.03 -25.70 8.92
C LEU A 23 13.58 -25.79 9.42
N CYS A 24 12.60 -25.72 8.50
CA CYS A 24 11.19 -25.81 8.86
C CYS A 24 10.79 -27.18 9.43
N ASN A 25 11.50 -28.26 9.05
CA ASN A 25 11.30 -29.58 9.64
C ASN A 25 11.93 -29.70 11.02
N ASP A 26 13.13 -29.14 11.19
CA ASP A 26 13.95 -29.32 12.39
C ASP A 26 13.45 -28.49 13.58
N PHE A 27 12.78 -27.36 13.32
CA PHE A 27 12.33 -26.42 14.35
C PHE A 27 10.82 -26.13 14.31
N PRO A 28 9.94 -27.14 14.44
CA PRO A 28 8.49 -26.96 14.33
C PRO A 28 7.87 -26.12 15.46
N ASN A 29 8.63 -25.87 16.53
CA ASN A 29 8.18 -25.10 17.70
C ASN A 29 8.44 -23.59 17.60
N LEU A 30 9.02 -23.11 16.50
CA LEU A 30 9.31 -21.69 16.32
C LEU A 30 8.05 -20.81 16.43
N ARG A 31 8.20 -19.73 17.19
CA ARG A 31 7.25 -18.63 17.36
C ARG A 31 7.77 -17.35 16.73
N THR A 32 9.08 -17.21 16.60
CA THR A 32 9.75 -16.07 15.96
C THR A 32 10.80 -16.58 14.98
N LEU A 33 10.71 -16.15 13.73
CA LEU A 33 11.68 -16.49 12.69
C LEU A 33 12.09 -15.23 11.93
N ASN A 34 13.39 -14.99 11.83
CA ASN A 34 13.96 -13.96 10.97
C ASN A 34 14.92 -14.59 9.97
N ILE A 35 14.52 -14.58 8.70
CA ILE A 35 15.29 -15.05 7.54
C ILE A 35 15.60 -13.90 6.56
N SER A 36 15.55 -12.65 7.03
CA SER A 36 15.69 -11.50 6.15
C SER A 36 17.07 -11.41 5.51
N GLY A 37 17.18 -10.99 4.25
CA GLY A 37 18.44 -10.79 3.53
C GLY A 37 19.18 -12.09 3.22
N THR A 38 18.50 -13.24 3.33
CA THR A 38 19.03 -14.53 2.87
C THR A 38 18.85 -14.67 1.35
N LYS A 39 19.16 -15.83 0.78
CA LYS A 39 18.97 -16.13 -0.65
C LYS A 39 17.82 -17.12 -0.90
N ILE A 40 16.91 -17.21 0.08
CA ILE A 40 15.70 -18.00 -0.02
C ILE A 40 14.78 -17.30 -1.02
N LYS A 41 14.41 -18.05 -2.06
CA LYS A 41 13.49 -17.66 -3.11
C LYS A 41 12.15 -18.36 -3.00
N ASN A 42 12.04 -19.40 -2.18
CA ASN A 42 10.81 -20.15 -1.96
C ASN A 42 10.62 -20.49 -0.48
N LEU A 43 9.43 -20.21 0.06
CA LEU A 43 9.03 -20.48 1.43
C LEU A 43 8.48 -21.91 1.64
N HIS A 44 8.79 -22.85 0.75
CA HIS A 44 8.38 -24.25 0.89
C HIS A 44 8.80 -24.84 2.25
N GLY A 45 7.85 -25.48 2.92
CA GLY A 45 8.01 -26.03 4.25
C GLY A 45 7.58 -25.07 5.37
N LEU A 46 7.46 -23.76 5.12
CA LEU A 46 7.06 -22.78 6.14
C LEU A 46 5.72 -23.14 6.79
N ALA A 47 4.80 -23.74 6.04
CA ALA A 47 3.51 -24.21 6.53
C ALA A 47 3.61 -25.19 7.72
N LYS A 48 4.78 -25.80 7.97
CA LYS A 48 5.00 -26.69 9.11
C LYS A 48 5.13 -25.92 10.43
N LEU A 49 5.48 -24.63 10.39
CA LEU A 49 5.69 -23.78 11.56
C LEU A 49 4.37 -23.23 12.13
N GLN A 50 3.45 -24.11 12.51
CA GLN A 50 2.10 -23.75 12.94
C GLN A 50 2.03 -22.91 14.24
N LYS A 51 3.13 -22.80 14.98
CA LYS A 51 3.26 -21.96 16.17
C LYS A 51 3.84 -20.57 15.88
N LEU A 52 4.20 -20.28 14.63
CA LEU A 52 4.88 -19.04 14.26
C LEU A 52 3.95 -17.84 14.44
N GLU A 53 4.42 -16.86 15.22
CA GLU A 53 3.69 -15.63 15.54
C GLU A 53 4.35 -14.39 14.92
N TYR A 54 5.67 -14.43 14.73
CA TYR A 54 6.47 -13.39 14.07
C TYR A 54 7.33 -13.99 12.97
N LEU A 55 7.25 -13.42 11.76
CA LEU A 55 8.08 -13.78 10.62
C LEU A 55 8.68 -12.53 9.97
N ASN A 56 9.99 -12.53 9.77
CA ASN A 56 10.68 -11.54 8.97
C ASN A 56 11.33 -12.20 7.75
N ILE A 57 10.79 -11.88 6.57
CA ILE A 57 11.24 -12.30 5.23
C ILE A 57 11.72 -11.11 4.40
N ASP A 58 12.21 -10.08 5.08
CA ASP A 58 12.68 -8.88 4.44
C ASP A 58 13.87 -9.16 3.48
N GLY A 59 13.94 -8.50 2.32
CA GLY A 59 15.01 -8.69 1.34
C GLY A 59 15.09 -10.06 0.66
N LEU A 60 14.02 -10.86 0.74
CA LEU A 60 13.85 -12.04 -0.12
C LEU A 60 13.26 -11.65 -1.48
N LEU A 61 13.56 -12.45 -2.49
CA LEU A 61 13.12 -12.25 -3.88
C LEU A 61 12.30 -13.47 -4.30
N PHE A 62 10.99 -13.30 -4.40
CA PHE A 62 10.04 -14.32 -4.87
C PHE A 62 9.72 -14.04 -6.33
N GLU A 63 9.68 -15.08 -7.16
CA GLU A 63 9.44 -14.95 -8.61
C GLU A 63 8.00 -15.34 -8.97
N THR A 64 7.36 -16.17 -8.15
CA THR A 64 6.03 -16.73 -8.39
C THR A 64 5.18 -16.83 -7.13
N LYS A 65 3.86 -16.90 -7.31
CA LYS A 65 2.91 -17.09 -6.21
C LYS A 65 3.16 -18.41 -5.46
N GLU A 66 3.67 -19.42 -6.17
CA GLU A 66 4.04 -20.71 -5.62
C GLU A 66 5.14 -20.58 -4.56
N ASP A 67 6.00 -19.57 -4.66
CA ASP A 67 7.11 -19.32 -3.74
C ASP A 67 6.67 -18.85 -2.36
N ILE A 68 5.51 -18.20 -2.26
CA ILE A 68 4.99 -17.68 -0.99
C ILE A 68 3.78 -18.46 -0.47
N LYS A 69 3.34 -19.51 -1.17
CA LYS A 69 2.08 -20.19 -0.87
C LYS A 69 1.99 -20.72 0.57
N ASP A 70 3.10 -21.20 1.12
CA ASP A 70 3.17 -21.80 2.45
C ASP A 70 3.01 -20.75 3.58
N LEU A 71 3.25 -19.46 3.28
CA LEU A 71 2.97 -18.36 4.20
C LEU A 71 1.48 -18.32 4.59
N PHE A 72 0.59 -18.70 3.66
CA PHE A 72 -0.86 -18.64 3.85
C PHE A 72 -1.39 -19.73 4.80
N GLU A 73 -0.60 -20.76 5.08
CA GLU A 73 -0.97 -21.86 5.99
C GLU A 73 -0.67 -21.53 7.47
N LEU A 74 -0.06 -20.37 7.76
CA LEU A 74 0.34 -19.97 9.11
C LEU A 74 -0.80 -19.32 9.90
N LYS A 75 -1.58 -20.15 10.61
CA LYS A 75 -2.79 -19.73 11.34
C LYS A 75 -2.54 -18.83 12.56
N ARG A 76 -1.31 -18.80 13.09
CA ARG A 76 -0.96 -18.05 14.30
C ARG A 76 -0.10 -16.81 14.04
N LEU A 77 0.18 -16.51 12.77
CA LEU A 77 1.03 -15.38 12.42
C LEU A 77 0.34 -14.05 12.80
N LYS A 78 0.98 -13.28 13.68
CA LYS A 78 0.51 -11.97 14.17
C LYS A 78 1.29 -10.83 13.52
N HIS A 79 2.56 -11.08 13.23
CA HIS A 79 3.49 -10.09 12.70
C HIS A 79 4.26 -10.67 11.51
N LEU A 80 4.13 -10.01 10.37
CA LEU A 80 4.93 -10.26 9.18
C LEU A 80 5.77 -9.01 8.91
N ALA A 81 7.04 -9.19 8.55
CA ALA A 81 7.94 -8.17 8.02
C ALA A 81 8.44 -8.59 6.63
N ILE A 82 8.19 -7.77 5.61
CA ILE A 82 8.64 -7.92 4.21
C ILE A 82 8.92 -6.51 3.63
N GLY A 83 10.14 -6.15 3.20
CA GLY A 83 10.36 -4.74 2.81
C GLY A 83 11.78 -4.22 2.61
N TYR A 84 12.55 -4.82 1.70
CA TYR A 84 13.86 -4.35 1.25
C TYR A 84 14.22 -5.11 -0.01
N ILE A 85 13.33 -5.05 -1.00
CA ILE A 85 13.74 -5.33 -2.36
C ILE A 85 14.75 -4.25 -2.69
N LYS A 86 16.03 -4.63 -2.70
CA LYS A 86 17.05 -3.92 -3.45
C LYS A 86 16.66 -4.18 -4.90
N TRP A 87 15.75 -3.35 -5.41
CA TRP A 87 15.54 -3.23 -6.84
C TRP A 87 16.84 -2.58 -7.30
N GLU A 88 17.87 -3.39 -7.54
CA GLU A 88 18.88 -2.95 -8.49
C GLU A 88 18.09 -2.66 -9.75
N GLU A 89 18.31 -1.47 -10.30
CA GLU A 89 17.78 -1.02 -11.59
C GLU A 89 18.20 -2.06 -12.64
N HIS A 90 17.46 -3.15 -12.73
CA HIS A 90 17.57 -4.07 -13.84
C HIS A 90 16.85 -3.37 -14.98
N GLU A 91 17.61 -2.60 -15.75
CA GLU A 91 17.29 -2.31 -17.14
C GLU A 91 17.17 -3.66 -17.88
N GLY A 92 16.00 -4.30 -17.80
CA GLY A 92 15.79 -5.64 -18.33
C GLY A 92 14.41 -6.21 -18.03
N GLU A 93 13.44 -5.82 -18.87
CA GLU A 93 12.13 -6.43 -19.07
C GLU A 93 11.18 -6.50 -17.86
N ASP A 94 10.73 -5.33 -17.39
CA ASP A 94 9.42 -5.23 -16.73
C ASP A 94 8.33 -5.58 -17.76
N THR A 95 7.95 -6.85 -17.86
CA THR A 95 6.88 -7.26 -18.77
C THR A 95 5.50 -7.11 -18.13
N PRO A 96 4.44 -6.83 -18.92
CA PRO A 96 3.06 -6.80 -18.42
C PRO A 96 2.66 -8.08 -17.66
N GLU A 97 3.22 -9.24 -18.02
CA GLU A 97 2.97 -10.52 -17.34
C GLU A 97 3.49 -10.54 -15.90
N LEU A 98 4.70 -10.04 -15.66
CA LEU A 98 5.28 -9.95 -14.32
C LEU A 98 4.47 -8.98 -13.43
N THR A 99 4.10 -7.83 -13.98
CA THR A 99 3.22 -6.88 -13.29
C THR A 99 1.88 -7.53 -12.92
N THR A 100 1.27 -8.25 -13.85
CA THR A 100 0.00 -8.97 -13.63
C THR A 100 0.13 -9.99 -12.50
N LEU A 101 1.22 -10.76 -12.49
CA LEU A 101 1.50 -11.77 -11.46
C LEU A 101 1.62 -11.13 -10.07
N MET A 102 2.39 -10.04 -9.94
CA MET A 102 2.55 -9.31 -8.69
C MET A 102 1.23 -8.74 -8.16
N VAL A 103 0.38 -8.21 -9.05
CA VAL A 103 -0.95 -7.73 -8.68
C VAL A 103 -1.85 -8.88 -8.20
N ASN A 104 -1.81 -10.03 -8.89
CA ASN A 104 -2.54 -11.23 -8.48
C ASN A 104 -2.15 -11.72 -7.09
N GLU A 105 -0.85 -11.77 -6.80
CA GLU A 105 -0.32 -12.17 -5.50
C GLU A 105 -0.77 -11.24 -4.38
N LEU A 106 -0.63 -9.93 -4.59
CA LEU A 106 -1.05 -8.95 -3.59
C LEU A 106 -2.56 -9.02 -3.33
N GLU A 107 -3.37 -9.16 -4.38
CA GLU A 107 -4.82 -9.27 -4.21
C GLU A 107 -5.20 -10.56 -3.45
N ALA A 108 -4.55 -11.69 -3.75
CA ALA A 108 -4.75 -12.94 -3.02
C ALA A 108 -4.41 -12.76 -1.52
N VAL A 109 -3.26 -12.16 -1.20
CA VAL A 109 -2.87 -11.83 0.19
C VAL A 109 -3.94 -10.98 0.87
N ILE A 110 -4.41 -9.91 0.22
CA ILE A 110 -5.41 -9.00 0.80
C ILE A 110 -6.75 -9.71 1.04
N ARG A 111 -7.18 -10.55 0.09
CA ARG A 111 -8.44 -11.29 0.15
C ARG A 111 -8.40 -12.37 1.24
N ASP A 112 -7.42 -13.24 1.20
CA ASP A 112 -7.40 -14.48 1.99
C ASP A 112 -7.19 -14.17 3.48
N PHE A 113 -6.41 -13.13 3.79
CA PHE A 113 -6.26 -12.61 5.15
C PHE A 113 -7.35 -11.60 5.56
N LYS A 114 -8.33 -11.35 4.68
CA LYS A 114 -9.41 -10.36 4.90
C LYS A 114 -8.86 -8.99 5.29
N LEU A 115 -7.69 -8.63 4.77
CA LEU A 115 -7.01 -7.36 5.06
C LEU A 115 -7.80 -6.18 4.48
N GLY A 116 -8.69 -6.43 3.52
CA GLY A 116 -9.67 -5.45 3.08
C GLY A 116 -10.66 -4.97 4.15
N ARG A 117 -10.58 -5.46 5.40
CA ARG A 117 -11.35 -4.98 6.56
C ARG A 117 -10.49 -4.36 7.67
N ARG A 118 -9.17 -4.25 7.46
CA ARG A 118 -8.20 -3.77 8.47
C ARG A 118 -7.14 -2.89 7.79
N VAL A 119 -6.33 -2.20 8.59
CA VAL A 119 -5.12 -1.54 8.05
C VAL A 119 -4.16 -2.63 7.61
N LEU A 120 -3.65 -2.54 6.37
CA LEU A 120 -2.65 -3.46 5.86
C LEU A 120 -1.42 -3.43 6.80
N PRO A 121 -0.83 -4.59 7.13
CA PRO A 121 0.48 -4.62 7.77
C PRO A 121 1.48 -3.80 6.97
N TYR A 122 2.38 -3.07 7.65
CA TYR A 122 3.40 -2.19 7.04
C TYR A 122 4.06 -2.80 5.79
N PRO A 123 4.43 -4.09 5.78
CA PRO A 123 5.03 -4.71 4.61
C PRO A 123 4.13 -4.81 3.37
N VAL A 124 2.87 -5.21 3.57
CA VAL A 124 1.87 -5.33 2.50
C VAL A 124 1.55 -3.94 1.96
N ALA A 125 1.47 -2.95 2.85
CA ALA A 125 1.30 -1.55 2.48
C ALA A 125 2.50 -0.98 1.70
N LEU A 126 3.73 -1.34 2.09
CA LEU A 126 4.94 -0.93 1.38
C LEU A 126 5.02 -1.56 -0.01
N PHE A 127 4.65 -2.84 -0.15
CA PHE A 127 4.58 -3.51 -1.44
C PHE A 127 3.55 -2.85 -2.36
N LEU A 128 2.33 -2.62 -1.84
CA LEU A 128 1.29 -1.87 -2.53
C LEU A 128 1.76 -0.49 -2.98
N ALA A 129 2.51 0.22 -2.14
CA ALA A 129 3.00 1.56 -2.44
C ALA A 129 4.11 1.60 -3.51
N LYS A 130 4.72 0.46 -3.84
CA LYS A 130 5.76 0.36 -4.88
C LYS A 130 5.20 -0.02 -6.25
N LEU A 131 4.11 -0.80 -6.32
CA LEU A 131 3.52 -1.26 -7.58
C LEU A 131 3.26 -0.13 -8.60
N PRO A 132 2.75 1.06 -8.22
CA PRO A 132 2.56 2.13 -9.20
C PRO A 132 3.84 2.57 -9.93
N LYS A 133 5.02 2.38 -9.33
CA LYS A 133 6.29 2.86 -9.90
C LYS A 133 6.77 2.03 -11.09
N ILE A 134 6.38 0.76 -11.14
CA ILE A 134 6.69 -0.17 -12.24
C ILE A 134 5.56 -0.22 -13.28
N MET A 135 4.47 0.53 -13.06
CA MET A 135 3.36 0.62 -13.99
C MET A 135 3.48 1.87 -14.88
N ASP A 136 3.13 1.69 -16.14
CA ASP A 136 3.19 2.69 -17.21
C ASP A 136 1.96 2.65 -18.13
N GLN A 137 2.04 3.35 -19.27
CA GLN A 137 0.96 3.41 -20.27
C GLN A 137 0.64 2.01 -20.83
N ASP A 138 1.66 1.20 -21.08
CA ASP A 138 1.55 -0.12 -21.73
C ASP A 138 1.10 -1.23 -20.77
N SER A 139 1.25 -1.02 -19.47
CA SER A 139 0.70 -1.87 -18.42
C SER A 139 -0.81 -2.07 -18.60
N LEU A 140 -1.30 -3.31 -18.35
CA LEU A 140 -2.71 -3.64 -18.51
C LEU A 140 -3.61 -2.73 -17.65
N ASN A 141 -4.63 -2.13 -18.27
CA ASN A 141 -5.53 -1.20 -17.56
C ASN A 141 -6.27 -1.87 -16.40
N VAL A 142 -6.59 -3.17 -16.51
CA VAL A 142 -7.21 -3.94 -15.42
C VAL A 142 -6.32 -4.00 -14.19
N ASP A 143 -5.01 -4.14 -14.34
CA ASP A 143 -4.07 -4.22 -13.22
C ASP A 143 -3.83 -2.85 -12.59
N LYS A 144 -3.74 -1.80 -13.42
CA LYS A 144 -3.72 -0.42 -12.94
C LYS A 144 -4.95 -0.10 -12.08
N LEU A 145 -6.15 -0.50 -12.53
CA LEU A 145 -7.39 -0.35 -11.77
C LEU A 145 -7.39 -1.16 -10.47
N ARG A 146 -6.88 -2.39 -10.49
CA ARG A 146 -6.77 -3.24 -9.29
C ARG A 146 -5.85 -2.62 -8.25
N VAL A 147 -4.66 -2.16 -8.66
CA VAL A 147 -3.72 -1.48 -7.77
C VAL A 147 -4.31 -0.19 -7.21
N LEU A 148 -4.90 0.65 -8.07
CA LEU A 148 -5.57 1.87 -7.63
C LEU A 148 -6.65 1.55 -6.58
N ASN A 149 -7.50 0.55 -6.83
CA ASN A 149 -8.54 0.14 -5.89
C ASN A 149 -7.99 -0.38 -4.55
N MET A 150 -6.89 -1.12 -4.56
CA MET A 150 -6.19 -1.56 -3.34
C MET A 150 -5.63 -0.37 -2.56
N ILE A 151 -5.07 0.64 -3.23
CA ILE A 151 -4.61 1.89 -2.59
C ILE A 151 -5.78 2.63 -1.95
N LEU A 152 -6.88 2.84 -2.68
CA LEU A 152 -8.06 3.55 -2.16
C LEU A 152 -8.71 2.81 -0.99
N MET A 153 -8.73 1.47 -1.03
CA MET A 153 -9.18 0.63 0.08
C MET A 153 -8.31 0.88 1.32
N TYR A 154 -6.99 0.80 1.19
CA TYR A 154 -6.06 1.00 2.29
C TYR A 154 -6.15 2.42 2.88
N TRP A 155 -6.24 3.42 2.02
CA TRP A 155 -6.45 4.81 2.40
C TRP A 155 -7.75 5.01 3.19
N GLY A 156 -8.87 4.45 2.70
CA GLY A 156 -10.15 4.52 3.40
C GLY A 156 -10.12 3.93 4.82
N HIS A 157 -9.36 2.84 5.02
CA HIS A 157 -9.18 2.23 6.34
C HIS A 157 -8.39 3.10 7.30
N HIS A 158 -7.34 3.76 6.82
CA HIS A 158 -6.57 4.71 7.61
C HIS A 158 -7.43 5.86 8.13
N LEU A 159 -8.23 6.47 7.24
CA LEU A 159 -9.14 7.54 7.61
C LEU A 159 -10.18 7.07 8.64
N LYS A 160 -10.73 5.86 8.47
CA LYS A 160 -11.75 5.32 9.38
C LYS A 160 -11.21 5.03 10.79
N ARG A 161 -9.93 4.67 10.90
CA ARG A 161 -9.31 4.26 12.17
C ARG A 161 -8.49 5.34 12.85
N HIS A 162 -8.39 6.53 12.24
CA HIS A 162 -7.60 7.65 12.76
C HIS A 162 -6.15 7.25 13.13
N THR A 163 -5.58 6.30 12.39
CA THR A 163 -4.25 5.78 12.69
C THR A 163 -3.19 6.82 12.40
N ARG A 164 -2.15 6.90 13.24
CA ARG A 164 -0.97 7.71 12.96
C ARG A 164 -0.28 7.21 11.69
N HIS A 165 0.00 8.16 10.81
CA HIS A 165 0.53 7.96 9.49
C HIS A 165 2.00 7.53 9.51
N ASN A 166 2.36 6.45 8.82
CA ASN A 166 3.76 6.25 8.42
C ASN A 166 4.01 7.15 7.20
N HIS A 167 4.77 8.22 7.40
CA HIS A 167 4.96 9.28 6.41
C HIS A 167 5.49 8.76 5.06
N VAL A 168 6.36 7.74 5.09
CA VAL A 168 6.98 7.19 3.88
C VAL A 168 5.98 6.41 3.04
N ILE A 169 5.18 5.53 3.66
CA ILE A 169 4.20 4.72 2.91
C ILE A 169 3.16 5.62 2.27
N LEU A 170 2.62 6.58 3.02
CA LEU A 170 1.56 7.43 2.51
C LEU A 170 2.03 8.31 1.37
N LYS A 171 3.20 8.93 1.49
CA LYS A 171 3.78 9.70 0.39
C LYS A 171 3.84 8.88 -0.90
N ASN A 172 4.37 7.66 -0.83
CA ASN A 172 4.43 6.77 -1.99
C ASN A 172 3.04 6.38 -2.53
N LEU A 173 2.05 6.20 -1.65
CA LEU A 173 0.68 5.90 -2.09
C LEU A 173 0.01 7.09 -2.78
N TYR A 174 0.20 8.32 -2.27
CA TYR A 174 -0.32 9.53 -2.91
C TYR A 174 0.33 9.76 -4.27
N GLU A 175 1.65 9.63 -4.36
CA GLU A 175 2.39 9.65 -5.63
C GLU A 175 1.88 8.56 -6.58
N GLY A 176 1.60 7.36 -6.04
CA GLY A 176 1.02 6.24 -6.76
C GLY A 176 -0.38 6.52 -7.31
N VAL A 177 -1.26 7.13 -6.52
CA VAL A 177 -2.59 7.58 -6.98
C VAL A 177 -2.43 8.60 -8.10
N SER A 178 -1.62 9.65 -7.89
CA SER A 178 -1.40 10.70 -8.88
C SER A 178 -0.87 10.15 -10.21
N ARG A 179 0.07 9.21 -10.15
CA ARG A 179 0.57 8.52 -11.34
C ARG A 179 -0.54 7.71 -12.01
N LEU A 180 -1.19 6.81 -11.26
CA LEU A 180 -2.21 5.92 -11.81
C LEU A 180 -3.37 6.69 -12.43
N THR A 181 -3.82 7.79 -11.83
CA THR A 181 -4.89 8.63 -12.41
C THR A 181 -4.50 9.27 -13.74
N GLY A 182 -3.21 9.43 -14.04
CA GLY A 182 -2.74 9.93 -15.33
C GLY A 182 -2.60 8.87 -16.43
N ILE A 183 -2.55 7.58 -16.06
CA ILE A 183 -2.29 6.47 -17.00
C ILE A 183 -3.37 5.38 -17.00
N THR A 184 -4.42 5.54 -16.20
CA THR A 184 -5.51 4.55 -16.04
C THR A 184 -6.80 5.10 -16.63
N GLU A 185 -7.48 4.28 -17.42
CA GLU A 185 -8.79 4.57 -17.96
C GLU A 185 -9.91 4.09 -17.02
N ASN A 186 -11.06 4.76 -17.05
CA ASN A 186 -12.30 4.33 -16.38
C ASN A 186 -12.20 4.12 -14.85
N PHE A 187 -11.27 4.81 -14.18
CA PHE A 187 -11.27 4.83 -12.72
C PHE A 187 -12.39 5.72 -12.15
N ASN A 188 -12.79 5.42 -10.91
CA ASN A 188 -13.83 6.15 -10.20
C ASN A 188 -13.26 7.43 -9.55
N ALA A 189 -13.40 8.57 -10.25
CA ALA A 189 -12.94 9.87 -9.77
C ALA A 189 -13.63 10.28 -8.46
N ASP A 190 -14.92 10.02 -8.30
CA ASP A 190 -15.67 10.43 -7.12
C ASP A 190 -15.23 9.77 -5.83
N LYS A 191 -14.88 8.48 -5.91
CA LYS A 191 -14.31 7.74 -4.80
C LYS A 191 -12.95 8.32 -4.39
N ILE A 192 -12.13 8.73 -5.36
CA ILE A 192 -10.82 9.36 -5.09
C ILE A 192 -11.04 10.72 -4.45
N CYS A 193 -11.87 11.58 -5.05
CA CYS A 193 -12.13 12.93 -4.55
C CYS A 193 -12.83 12.93 -3.19
N SER A 194 -13.73 11.98 -2.90
CA SER A 194 -14.30 11.87 -1.56
C SER A 194 -13.24 11.48 -0.50
N LEU A 195 -12.27 10.63 -0.85
CA LEU A 195 -11.16 10.30 0.04
C LEU A 195 -10.21 11.49 0.24
N THR A 196 -9.89 12.26 -0.82
CA THR A 196 -9.08 13.49 -0.69
C THR A 196 -9.77 14.51 0.20
N MET A 197 -11.06 14.78 0.00
CA MET A 197 -11.86 15.69 0.84
C MET A 197 -11.86 15.28 2.30
N ARG A 198 -12.15 13.99 2.59
CA ARG A 198 -12.13 13.46 3.96
C ARG A 198 -10.76 13.58 4.60
N SER A 199 -9.72 13.40 3.81
CA SER A 199 -8.34 13.54 4.26
C SER A 199 -8.09 15.00 4.64
N ILE A 200 -8.34 15.96 3.75
CA ILE A 200 -8.18 17.40 4.05
C ILE A 200 -8.95 17.78 5.33
N ILE A 201 -10.22 17.39 5.43
CA ILE A 201 -11.04 17.64 6.64
C ILE A 201 -10.42 17.04 7.92
N TYR A 202 -9.78 15.88 7.80
CA TYR A 202 -9.22 15.16 8.93
C TYR A 202 -7.93 15.80 9.47
N GLY A 203 -7.05 16.30 8.60
CA GLY A 203 -5.77 16.87 9.04
C GLY A 203 -5.83 18.37 9.41
N GLY A 204 -6.89 19.07 9.01
CA GLY A 204 -7.09 20.48 9.35
C GLY A 204 -6.22 21.49 8.58
N GLY A 205 -5.51 21.07 7.54
CA GLY A 205 -4.79 21.94 6.60
C GLY A 205 -3.35 22.25 6.99
N PHE A 206 -2.76 21.48 7.90
CA PHE A 206 -1.42 21.71 8.46
C PHE A 206 -0.37 20.68 8.03
N HIS A 207 -0.75 19.63 7.30
CA HIS A 207 0.12 18.51 6.96
C HIS A 207 0.44 18.43 5.45
N GLU A 208 1.61 17.88 5.12
CA GLU A 208 2.08 17.71 3.73
C GLU A 208 1.10 16.90 2.88
N TRP A 209 0.53 15.85 3.44
CA TRP A 209 -0.36 14.95 2.68
C TRP A 209 -1.70 15.60 2.30
N GLU A 210 -2.16 16.63 3.01
CA GLU A 210 -3.38 17.36 2.64
C GLU A 210 -3.18 18.19 1.38
N GLN A 211 -1.96 18.66 1.18
CA GLN A 211 -1.56 19.36 -0.04
C GLN A 211 -1.61 18.42 -1.24
N LEU A 212 -1.08 17.20 -1.08
CA LEU A 212 -1.19 16.16 -2.11
C LEU A 212 -2.66 15.81 -2.40
N CYS A 213 -3.52 15.77 -1.36
CA CYS A 213 -4.95 15.59 -1.55
C CYS A 213 -5.59 16.72 -2.38
N ALA A 214 -5.22 17.97 -2.11
CA ALA A 214 -5.71 19.11 -2.88
C ALA A 214 -5.24 19.06 -4.33
N VAL A 215 -3.98 18.67 -4.59
CA VAL A 215 -3.44 18.52 -5.95
C VAL A 215 -4.17 17.40 -6.72
N ILE A 216 -4.35 16.23 -6.10
CA ILE A 216 -5.11 15.12 -6.70
C ILE A 216 -6.54 15.58 -7.02
N MET A 217 -7.19 16.26 -6.08
CA MET A 217 -8.56 16.74 -6.30
C MET A 217 -8.63 17.75 -7.44
N ASP A 218 -7.72 18.74 -7.47
CA ASP A 218 -7.61 19.77 -8.52
C ASP A 218 -7.48 19.13 -9.92
N SER A 219 -6.69 18.07 -10.05
CA SER A 219 -6.53 17.32 -11.31
C SER A 219 -7.76 16.49 -11.76
N LEU A 220 -8.75 16.31 -10.88
CA LEU A 220 -9.89 15.43 -11.11
C LEU A 220 -11.24 16.14 -11.08
N MET A 221 -11.30 17.44 -10.82
CA MET A 221 -12.56 18.18 -10.64
C MET A 221 -13.49 18.07 -11.84
N ASP A 222 -12.95 18.13 -13.05
CA ASP A 222 -13.72 18.02 -14.30
C ASP A 222 -14.35 16.63 -14.53
N ARG A 223 -13.94 15.64 -13.72
CA ARG A 223 -14.44 14.26 -13.79
C ARG A 223 -15.38 13.91 -12.64
N MET A 224 -15.67 14.86 -11.75
CA MET A 224 -16.52 14.62 -10.59
C MET A 224 -18.00 14.73 -10.95
N ASP A 225 -18.80 13.83 -10.38
CA ASP A 225 -20.25 13.95 -10.31
C ASP A 225 -20.64 14.18 -8.85
N LEU A 226 -20.89 15.43 -8.47
CA LEU A 226 -21.22 15.78 -7.08
C LEU A 226 -22.57 15.21 -6.59
N SER A 227 -23.41 14.67 -7.48
CA SER A 227 -24.60 13.91 -7.08
C SER A 227 -24.28 12.50 -6.57
N SER A 228 -23.03 12.04 -6.79
CA SER A 228 -22.54 10.73 -6.41
C SER A 228 -22.67 10.46 -4.89
N GLU A 229 -22.95 9.20 -4.56
CA GLU A 229 -23.16 8.79 -3.17
C GLU A 229 -21.93 8.98 -2.28
N TYR A 230 -20.73 9.05 -2.88
CA TYR A 230 -19.48 9.26 -2.17
C TYR A 230 -19.43 10.61 -1.43
N TYR A 231 -20.21 11.61 -1.86
CA TYR A 231 -20.20 12.94 -1.26
C TYR A 231 -21.26 13.16 -0.18
N LYS A 232 -22.22 12.24 -0.01
CA LYS A 232 -23.38 12.39 0.91
C LYS A 232 -23.00 12.72 2.36
N ASN A 233 -21.83 12.26 2.80
CA ASN A 233 -21.37 12.43 4.20
C ASN A 233 -20.18 13.40 4.31
N ILE A 234 -19.87 14.16 3.26
CA ILE A 234 -18.79 15.15 3.28
C ILE A 234 -19.29 16.42 3.97
N ASN A 235 -18.54 16.90 4.96
CA ASN A 235 -18.80 18.18 5.59
C ASN A 235 -18.16 19.29 4.75
N PHE A 236 -18.89 19.81 3.77
CA PHE A 236 -18.41 20.85 2.85
C PHE A 236 -18.05 22.17 3.55
N ARG A 237 -18.74 22.52 4.65
CA ARG A 237 -18.36 23.69 5.46
C ARG A 237 -16.96 23.53 6.06
N LYS A 238 -16.69 22.38 6.70
CA LYS A 238 -15.38 22.10 7.28
C LYS A 238 -14.30 21.95 6.21
N LEU A 239 -14.65 21.40 5.05
CA LEU A 239 -13.75 21.35 3.89
C LEU A 239 -13.36 22.76 3.44
N HIS A 240 -14.34 23.65 3.28
CA HIS A 240 -14.14 25.05 2.91
C HIS A 240 -13.22 25.79 3.89
N GLU A 241 -13.50 25.68 5.19
CA GLU A 241 -12.65 26.26 6.26
C GLU A 241 -11.20 25.76 6.18
N THR A 242 -11.03 24.45 5.93
CA THR A 242 -9.71 23.81 5.88
C THR A 242 -8.94 24.23 4.63
N LEU A 243 -9.59 24.26 3.47
CA LEU A 243 -9.01 24.73 2.20
C LEU A 243 -8.63 26.21 2.27
N THR A 244 -9.45 27.03 2.93
CA THR A 244 -9.13 28.44 3.20
C THR A 244 -7.85 28.56 4.04
N THR A 245 -7.71 27.72 5.07
CA THR A 245 -6.50 27.67 5.89
C THR A 245 -5.28 27.27 5.06
N MET A 246 -5.40 26.25 4.21
CA MET A 246 -4.32 25.80 3.33
C MET A 246 -3.91 26.89 2.33
N LYS A 247 -4.87 27.49 1.62
CA LYS A 247 -4.64 28.57 0.65
C LYS A 247 -3.81 29.72 1.25
N ASN A 248 -4.07 30.08 2.51
CA ASN A 248 -3.44 31.19 3.19
C ASN A 248 -2.16 30.81 3.96
N SER A 249 -1.78 29.53 3.99
CA SER A 249 -0.66 29.05 4.80
C SER A 249 0.68 29.33 4.13
N ALA A 250 1.47 30.24 4.71
CA ALA A 250 2.83 30.56 4.26
C ALA A 250 3.83 29.39 4.35
N ARG A 251 3.45 28.29 5.01
CA ARG A 251 4.28 27.08 5.14
C ARG A 251 4.20 26.18 3.91
N LEU A 252 3.22 26.40 3.03
CA LEU A 252 2.98 25.53 1.88
C LEU A 252 3.64 26.07 0.62
N LEU A 253 4.02 25.15 -0.27
CA LEU A 253 4.52 25.49 -1.59
C LEU A 253 3.48 26.31 -2.38
N PRO A 254 3.91 27.27 -3.23
CA PRO A 254 2.99 28.08 -4.03
C PRO A 254 1.98 27.25 -4.85
N GLU A 255 2.43 26.14 -5.44
CA GLU A 255 1.62 25.25 -6.27
C GLU A 255 0.54 24.56 -5.42
N SER A 256 0.90 24.11 -4.21
CA SER A 256 -0.05 23.52 -3.27
C SER A 256 -1.11 24.50 -2.81
N ARG A 257 -0.74 25.78 -2.60
CA ARG A 257 -1.70 26.85 -2.29
C ARG A 257 -2.61 27.14 -3.48
N ALA A 258 -2.07 27.10 -4.70
CA ALA A 258 -2.84 27.30 -5.91
C ALA A 258 -3.89 26.20 -6.11
N SER A 259 -3.53 24.93 -5.93
CA SER A 259 -4.50 23.82 -5.99
C SER A 259 -5.54 23.92 -4.88
N ALA A 260 -5.14 24.25 -3.63
CA ALA A 260 -6.11 24.48 -2.57
C ALA A 260 -7.09 25.61 -2.89
N ALA A 261 -6.62 26.70 -3.51
CA ALA A 261 -7.46 27.81 -3.95
C ALA A 261 -8.39 27.45 -5.11
N SER A 262 -7.92 26.61 -6.04
CA SER A 262 -8.71 26.08 -7.15
C SER A 262 -9.85 25.20 -6.65
N VAL A 263 -9.51 24.24 -5.79
CA VAL A 263 -10.48 23.34 -5.13
C VAL A 263 -11.48 24.13 -4.27
N LEU A 264 -11.02 25.15 -3.55
CA LEU A 264 -11.90 26.02 -2.75
C LEU A 264 -12.97 26.68 -3.64
N ARG A 265 -12.56 27.32 -4.75
CA ARG A 265 -13.50 27.95 -5.69
C ARG A 265 -14.46 26.94 -6.29
N PHE A 266 -13.98 25.74 -6.61
CA PHE A 266 -14.83 24.68 -7.13
C PHE A 266 -15.91 24.29 -6.11
N VAL A 267 -15.53 24.04 -4.85
CA VAL A 267 -16.47 23.69 -3.78
C VAL A 267 -17.50 24.81 -3.53
N GLU A 268 -17.09 26.07 -3.62
CA GLU A 268 -17.99 27.23 -3.47
C GLU A 268 -19.11 27.30 -4.52
N LEU A 269 -18.95 26.68 -5.69
CA LEU A 269 -20.01 26.62 -6.70
C LEU A 269 -21.20 25.75 -6.29
N PHE A 270 -21.03 24.91 -5.27
CA PHE A 270 -22.00 23.87 -4.89
C PHE A 270 -22.48 23.98 -3.42
N MET A 271 -22.05 25.02 -2.71
CA MET A 271 -22.51 25.36 -1.36
C MET A 271 -23.61 26.42 -1.40
#